data_AF-A0A2V7I9I3-F1
#
_entry.id   AF-A0A2V7I9I3-F1
#
_cell.length_a   1.000
_cell.length_b   1.000
_cell.length_c   1.000
_cell.angle_alpha   90.00
_cell.angle_beta   90.00
_cell.angle_gamma   90.00
#
_symmetry.space_group_name_H-M   'P 1'
#
loop_
_entity.id
_entity.type
_entity.pdbx_description
1 polymer ?
#
loop_
_entity_poly.entity_id
_entity_poly.type
_entity_poly.pdbx_seq_one_letter_code
_entity_poly.pdbx_strand_id
1 'polypeptide(L)'
;EAERRALEALPASVHLYGDRVPVDYEVEQGIGVVRLRLKEGQARRLQPRDLPPFDRPVRFTVLRGKREAARSDSLEDLRRQLSGLSRGERQRLARGGRRGRRR
;
A
#
# COMPACT_ATOMS: atom_id res chain seq x y z
N GLU A 1 -17.14 21.54 17.98
CA GLU A 1 -16.42 20.52 18.78
C GLU A 1 -16.66 19.07 18.33
N ALA A 2 -17.87 18.69 17.92
CA ALA A 2 -18.17 17.30 17.52
C ALA A 2 -17.22 16.75 16.43
N GLU A 3 -16.89 17.58 15.43
CA GLU A 3 -15.98 17.21 14.35
C GLU A 3 -14.55 16.93 14.83
N ARG A 4 -14.03 17.78 15.74
CA ARG A 4 -12.71 17.56 16.35
C ARG A 4 -12.66 16.23 17.11
N ARG A 5 -13.68 15.94 17.93
CA ARG A 5 -13.76 14.67 18.66
C ARG A 5 -13.86 13.47 17.73
N ALA A 6 -14.58 13.60 16.61
CA ALA A 6 -14.65 12.55 15.60
C ALA A 6 -13.29 12.27 14.94
N LEU A 7 -12.50 13.31 14.68
CA LEU A 7 -11.13 13.17 14.15
C LEU A 7 -10.14 12.60 15.18
N GLU A 8 -10.26 13.00 16.45
CA GLU A 8 -9.45 12.45 17.55
C GLU A 8 -9.79 10.98 17.84
N ALA A 9 -11.01 10.54 17.53
CA ALA A 9 -11.45 9.15 17.68
C ALA A 9 -10.97 8.23 16.53
N LEU A 10 -10.26 8.76 15.54
CA LEU A 10 -9.76 7.96 14.42
C LEU A 10 -8.76 6.89 14.92
N PRO A 11 -8.85 5.66 14.39
CA PRO A 11 -8.02 4.56 14.86
C PRO A 11 -6.54 4.77 14.50
N ALA A 12 -5.66 4.71 15.49
CA ALA A 12 -4.20 4.75 15.28
C ALA A 12 -3.62 3.48 14.63
N SER A 13 -4.43 2.43 14.47
CA SER A 13 -4.01 1.14 13.90
C SER A 13 -5.19 0.34 13.38
N VAL A 14 -4.95 -0.48 12.34
CA VAL A 14 -5.95 -1.38 11.75
C VAL A 14 -5.42 -2.81 11.69
N HIS A 15 -6.31 -3.80 11.72
CA HIS A 15 -5.93 -5.21 11.55
C HIS A 15 -6.00 -5.59 10.08
N LEU A 16 -4.86 -5.99 9.51
CA LEU A 16 -4.74 -6.48 8.13
C LEU A 16 -4.17 -7.89 8.15
N TYR A 17 -4.91 -8.85 7.59
CA TYR A 17 -4.46 -10.25 7.49
C TYR A 17 -3.96 -10.84 8.84
N GLY A 18 -4.63 -10.48 9.94
CA GLY A 18 -4.27 -10.90 11.30
C GLY A 18 -3.14 -10.11 11.96
N ASP A 19 -2.52 -9.17 11.25
CA ASP A 19 -1.47 -8.30 11.78
C ASP A 19 -2.03 -6.91 12.13
N ARG A 20 -1.56 -6.33 13.25
CA ARG A 20 -1.87 -4.93 13.61
C ARG A 20 -0.90 -3.98 12.90
N VAL A 21 -1.44 -3.08 12.10
CA VAL A 21 -0.70 -2.14 11.25
C VAL A 21 -0.98 -0.70 11.68
N PRO A 22 0.06 0.11 11.94
CA PRO A 22 -0.12 1.53 12.24
C PRO A 22 -0.75 2.29 11.08
N VAL A 23 -1.65 3.22 11.43
CA VAL A 23 -2.34 4.10 10.50
C VAL A 23 -1.97 5.53 10.85
N ASP A 24 -1.48 6.28 9.87
CA ASP A 24 -1.27 7.71 9.98
C ASP A 24 -2.28 8.43 9.08
N TYR A 25 -2.70 9.63 9.50
CA TYR A 25 -3.62 10.48 8.74
C TYR A 25 -2.87 11.72 8.29
N GLU A 26 -2.90 12.00 6.99
CA GLU A 26 -2.19 13.13 6.38
C GLU A 26 -3.16 13.92 5.50
N VAL A 27 -2.77 15.14 5.12
CA VAL A 27 -3.50 15.95 4.14
C VAL A 27 -2.59 16.14 2.93
N GLU A 28 -2.98 15.55 1.80
CA GLU A 28 -2.29 15.71 0.51
C GLU A 28 -3.18 16.54 -0.41
N GLN A 29 -2.68 17.69 -0.88
CA GLN A 29 -3.40 18.58 -1.81
C GLN A 29 -4.82 18.98 -1.34
N GLY A 30 -5.01 19.16 -0.03
CA GLY A 30 -6.31 19.50 0.56
C GLY A 30 -7.26 18.31 0.77
N ILE A 31 -6.82 17.09 0.47
CA ILE A 31 -7.59 15.85 0.67
C ILE A 31 -6.98 15.08 1.84
N GLY A 32 -7.84 14.63 2.78
CA GLY A 32 -7.41 13.74 3.85
C GLY A 32 -7.07 12.36 3.30
N VAL A 33 -5.85 11.88 3.52
CA VAL A 33 -5.36 10.58 3.09
C VAL A 33 -4.97 9.73 4.28
N VAL A 34 -5.05 8.41 4.10
CA VAL A 34 -4.70 7.41 5.12
C VAL A 34 -3.38 6.75 4.70
N ARG A 35 -2.34 6.85 5.51
CA ARG A 35 -1.05 6.21 5.26
C ARG A 35 -0.88 4.97 6.13
N LEU A 36 -0.78 3.81 5.48
CA LEU A 36 -0.53 2.53 6.15
C LEU A 36 0.98 2.24 6.19
N ARG A 37 1.52 2.05 7.40
CA ARG A 37 2.93 1.69 7.61
C ARG A 37 3.10 0.19 7.78
N LEU A 38 3.54 -0.47 6.72
CA LEU A 38 3.70 -1.92 6.66
C LEU A 38 5.17 -2.33 6.83
N LYS A 39 5.41 -3.47 7.44
CA LYS A 39 6.71 -4.17 7.33
C LYS A 39 6.78 -4.92 6.00
N GLU A 40 7.99 -5.15 5.49
CA GLU A 40 8.17 -5.87 4.21
C GLU A 40 7.44 -7.21 4.15
N GLY A 41 7.51 -8.02 5.22
CA GLY A 41 6.81 -9.31 5.27
C GLY A 41 5.28 -9.20 5.20
N GLN A 42 4.71 -8.17 5.81
CA GLN A 42 3.27 -7.89 5.77
C GLN A 42 2.86 -7.47 4.36
N ALA A 43 3.57 -6.51 3.78
CA ALA A 43 3.28 -5.98 2.46
C ALA A 43 3.42 -7.02 1.34
N ARG A 44 4.32 -8.01 1.48
CA ARG A 44 4.44 -9.12 0.53
C ARG A 44 3.25 -10.08 0.53
N ARG A 45 2.57 -10.24 1.68
CA ARG A 45 1.45 -11.17 1.85
C ARG A 45 0.10 -10.51 1.58
N LEU A 46 0.00 -9.22 1.90
CA LEU A 46 -1.21 -8.40 1.79
C LEU A 46 -1.84 -8.49 0.39
N GLN A 47 -3.12 -8.84 0.33
CA GLN A 47 -3.93 -8.81 -0.89
C GLN A 47 -4.92 -7.64 -0.84
N PRO A 48 -5.43 -7.17 -2.00
CA PRO A 48 -6.44 -6.12 -2.04
C PRO A 48 -7.70 -6.48 -1.22
N ARG A 49 -8.07 -7.77 -1.19
CA ARG A 49 -9.23 -8.28 -0.44
C ARG A 49 -9.07 -8.19 1.08
N ASP A 50 -7.83 -8.07 1.57
CA ASP A 50 -7.52 -8.02 3.00
C ASP A 50 -7.55 -6.58 3.53
N LEU A 51 -7.68 -5.60 2.63
CA LEU A 51 -7.84 -4.20 3.00
C LEU A 51 -9.29 -3.96 3.39
N PRO A 52 -9.56 -3.39 4.58
CA PRO A 52 -10.88 -2.92 4.92
C PRO A 52 -11.29 -1.77 3.99
N PRO A 53 -12.59 -1.49 3.86
CA PRO A 53 -13.04 -0.29 3.16
C PRO A 53 -12.53 0.95 3.91
N PHE A 54 -11.89 1.85 3.18
CA PHE A 54 -11.48 3.16 3.69
C PHE A 54 -12.38 4.23 3.06
N ASP A 55 -12.73 5.24 3.84
CA ASP A 55 -13.51 6.42 3.42
C ASP A 55 -12.68 7.44 2.63
N ARG A 56 -11.37 7.21 2.53
CA ARG A 56 -10.36 8.13 2.01
C ARG A 56 -9.32 7.41 1.16
N PRO A 57 -8.60 8.11 0.27
CA PRO A 57 -7.48 7.53 -0.47
C PRO A 57 -6.41 6.95 0.46
N VAL A 58 -5.93 5.75 0.13
CA VAL A 58 -4.95 5.02 0.93
C VAL A 58 -3.57 5.10 0.27
N ARG A 59 -2.56 5.48 1.06
CA ARG A 59 -1.14 5.44 0.71
C ARG A 59 -0.44 4.36 1.52
N PHE A 60 0.52 3.69 0.90
CA PHE A 60 1.28 2.61 1.50
C PHE A 60 2.73 3.05 1.69
N THR A 61 3.28 2.78 2.88
CA THR A 61 4.70 2.96 3.17
C THR A 61 5.23 1.67 3.77
N VAL A 62 6.21 1.07 3.10
CA VAL A 62 6.79 -0.20 3.52
C VAL A 62 8.21 0.01 4.05
N LEU A 63 8.40 -0.30 5.32
CA LEU A 63 9.69 -0.26 5.98
C LEU A 63 10.50 -1.51 5.62
N ARG A 64 11.66 -1.30 4.99
CA ARG A 64 12.53 -2.37 4.46
C ARG A 64 13.87 -2.47 5.20
N GLY A 65 13.88 -2.26 6.51
CA GLY A 65 15.06 -2.41 7.37
C GLY A 65 16.26 -1.58 6.87
N LYS A 66 17.28 -2.26 6.31
CA LYS A 66 18.50 -1.63 5.73
C LYS A 66 18.29 -0.99 4.35
N ARG A 67 17.11 -1.12 3.75
CA ARG A 67 16.76 -0.60 2.43
C ARG A 67 15.80 0.58 2.57
N GLU A 68 15.81 1.44 1.56
CA GLU A 68 14.89 2.57 1.49
C GLU A 68 13.43 2.11 1.56
N ALA A 69 12.63 2.89 2.29
CA ALA A 69 11.21 2.65 2.44
C ALA A 69 10.51 2.79 1.08
N ALA A 70 9.75 1.76 0.70
CA ALA A 70 8.96 1.81 -0.52
C ALA A 70 7.68 2.60 -0.25
N ARG A 71 7.36 3.56 -1.10
CA ARG A 71 6.14 4.37 -1.00
C ARG A 71 5.34 4.20 -2.28
N SER A 72 4.05 3.96 -2.14
CA SER A 72 3.16 3.77 -3.26
C SER A 72 1.72 4.09 -2.85
N ASP A 73 0.90 4.40 -3.84
CA ASP A 73 -0.52 4.68 -3.71
C ASP A 73 -1.41 3.54 -4.18
N SER A 74 -0.81 2.48 -4.74
CA SER A 74 -1.50 1.27 -5.13
C SER A 74 -0.80 0.04 -4.55
N LEU A 75 -1.58 -0.95 -4.12
CA LEU A 75 -1.00 -2.21 -3.64
C LEU A 75 -0.28 -2.95 -4.78
N GLU A 76 -0.72 -2.78 -6.03
CA GLU A 76 -0.08 -3.38 -7.20
C GLU A 76 1.33 -2.82 -7.42
N ASP A 77 1.48 -1.50 -7.44
CA ASP A 77 2.78 -0.85 -7.60
C ASP A 77 3.69 -1.12 -6.40
N LEU A 78 3.12 -1.16 -5.19
CA LEU A 78 3.84 -1.61 -4.01
C LEU A 78 4.39 -3.03 -4.19
N ARG A 79 3.58 -3.96 -4.70
CA ARG A 79 4.02 -5.33 -4.98
C ARG A 79 5.10 -5.37 -6.05
N ARG A 80 5.02 -4.54 -7.10
CA ARG A 80 6.07 -4.42 -8.13
C ARG A 80 7.39 -3.89 -7.54
N GLN A 81 7.34 -2.91 -6.65
CA GLN A 81 8.52 -2.36 -5.97
C GLN A 81 9.14 -3.38 -5.00
N LEU A 82 8.30 -4.15 -4.30
CA LEU A 82 8.75 -5.19 -3.35
C LEU A 82 9.19 -6.48 -4.04
N SER A 83 8.63 -6.82 -5.20
CA SER A 83 8.98 -8.04 -5.94
C SER A 83 10.40 -7.98 -6.48
N GLY A 84 10.99 -6.79 -6.64
CA GLY A 84 12.43 -6.62 -6.85
C GLY A 84 12.99 -7.60 -7.88
N LEU A 85 12.28 -7.80 -9.00
CA LEU A 85 12.64 -8.65 -10.14
C LEU A 85 13.42 -9.93 -9.77
N SER A 86 12.70 -10.96 -9.31
CA SER A 86 13.21 -12.32 -9.41
C SER A 86 13.65 -12.61 -10.87
N ARG A 87 14.69 -13.43 -11.06
CA ARG A 87 15.24 -13.74 -12.40
C ARG A 87 14.16 -14.23 -13.38
N GLY A 88 13.09 -14.85 -12.86
CA GLY A 88 11.94 -15.32 -13.63
C GLY A 88 10.92 -14.24 -14.01
N GLU A 89 10.70 -13.20 -13.19
CA GLU A 89 9.74 -12.13 -13.48
C GLU A 89 10.25 -11.17 -14.57
N ARG A 90 11.56 -10.90 -14.63
CA ARG A 90 12.17 -10.16 -15.77
C ARG A 90 11.85 -10.82 -17.10
N GLN A 91 11.91 -12.15 -17.14
CA GLN A 91 11.75 -12.90 -18.36
C GLN A 91 10.27 -13.02 -18.79
N ARG A 92 9.33 -12.98 -17.84
CA ARG A 92 7.89 -12.90 -18.15
C ARG A 92 7.49 -11.51 -18.65
N LEU A 93 7.98 -10.45 -18.01
CA LEU A 93 7.71 -9.07 -18.44
C LEU A 93 8.33 -8.74 -19.80
N ALA A 94 9.55 -9.23 -20.08
CA ALA A 94 10.17 -9.10 -21.40
C ALA A 94 9.43 -9.87 -22.52
N ARG A 95 8.72 -10.96 -22.17
CA ARG A 95 7.93 -11.76 -23.12
C ARG A 95 6.46 -11.34 -23.23
N GLY A 96 5.93 -10.59 -22.25
CA GLY A 96 4.54 -10.12 -22.22
C GLY A 96 4.29 -8.82 -23.01
N GLY A 97 5.34 -8.07 -23.37
CA GLY A 97 5.22 -6.76 -24.03
C GLY A 97 4.83 -6.77 -25.53
N ARG A 98 4.40 -7.91 -26.09
CA ARG A 98 3.99 -8.01 -27.50
C ARG A 98 2.70 -8.81 -27.68
N ARG A 99 1.60 -8.38 -27.09
CA ARG A 99 0.22 -8.83 -27.43
C ARG A 99 -0.77 -7.81 -26.83
N GLY A 100 -1.55 -7.04 -27.57
CA GLY A 100 -1.64 -6.82 -29.00
C GLY A 100 -2.44 -5.54 -29.20
N ARG A 101 -1.94 -4.64 -30.03
CA ARG A 101 -2.71 -3.53 -30.59
C ARG A 101 -3.12 -3.93 -32.00
N ARG A 102 -4.28 -4.57 -32.12
CA ARG A 102 -5.07 -4.87 -33.33
C ARG A 102 -6.48 -5.18 -32.80
N ARG A 103 -7.57 -4.53 -33.18
CA ARG A 103 -7.91 -3.56 -34.21
C ARG A 103 -8.97 -2.64 -33.61
#